data_AF-A0AAJ4N0J4-F1
#
_entry.id   AF-A0AAJ4N0J4-F1
#
_cell.length_a   1.000
_cell.length_b   1.000
_cell.length_c   1.000
_cell.angle_alpha   90.00
_cell.angle_beta   90.00
_cell.angle_gamma   90.00
#
_symmetry.space_group_name_H-M   'P 1'
#
loop_
_entity.id
_entity.type
_entity.pdbx_description
1 polymer ?
#
loop_
_entity_poly.entity_id
_entity_poly.type
_entity_poly.pdbx_seq_one_letter_code
_entity_poly.pdbx_strand_id
1 'polypeptide(L)' 'MTVKPITHFIGFRGEEYWSAVKVWGQPHYIHRGWDKRAQREIVDVDLVIFAKGTDRDEPRDFNYDDLKEDYP' A
#
# COMPACT_ATOMS: atom_id res chain seq x y z
N MET A 1 8.60 15.36 19.04
CA MET A 1 8.38 14.00 18.53
C MET A 1 8.88 13.99 17.09
N THR A 2 9.83 13.14 16.74
CA THR A 2 10.28 12.98 15.35
C THR A 2 9.31 12.02 14.66
N VAL A 3 8.68 12.47 13.57
CA VAL A 3 7.88 11.58 12.72
C VAL A 3 8.86 10.65 12.01
N LYS A 4 8.76 9.34 12.27
CA LYS A 4 9.58 8.35 11.58
C LYS A 4 8.85 7.97 10.29
N PRO A 5 9.49 8.10 9.12
CA PRO A 5 8.87 7.71 7.87
C PRO A 5 8.60 6.21 7.85
N ILE A 6 7.45 5.81 7.31
CA ILE A 6 7.09 4.40 7.12
C ILE A 6 6.99 4.06 5.64
N THR A 7 6.95 2.77 5.33
CA THR A 7 6.97 2.25 3.96
C THR A 7 5.64 1.58 3.65
N HIS A 8 4.96 2.06 2.61
CA HIS A 8 3.69 1.53 2.12
C HIS A 8 3.88 0.81 0.80
N PHE A 9 3.37 -0.41 0.71
CA PHE A 9 3.28 -1.16 -0.54
C PHE A 9 1.83 -1.15 -1.02
N ILE A 10 1.58 -0.63 -2.22
CA ILE A 10 0.24 -0.47 -2.81
C ILE A 10 0.04 -1.44 -3.97
N GLY A 11 -0.99 -2.29 -3.86
CA GLY A 11 -1.48 -3.11 -4.97
C GLY A 11 -0.68 -4.37 -5.30
N PHE A 12 0.30 -4.73 -4.46
CA PHE A 12 1.08 -5.97 -4.60
C PHE A 12 0.21 -7.21 -4.36
N ARG A 13 0.27 -8.19 -5.27
CA ARG A 13 -0.55 -9.42 -5.23
C ARG A 13 0.21 -10.69 -5.60
N GLY A 14 1.44 -10.59 -6.11
CA GLY A 14 2.24 -11.73 -6.55
C GLY A 14 3.74 -11.56 -6.30
N GLU A 15 4.54 -12.18 -7.16
CA GLU A 15 6.01 -12.25 -7.03
C GLU A 15 6.70 -10.88 -7.09
N GLU A 16 6.04 -9.86 -7.66
CA GLU A 16 6.54 -8.49 -7.65
C GLU A 16 6.74 -7.94 -6.22
N TYR A 17 6.00 -8.48 -5.24
CA TYR A 17 6.20 -8.19 -3.82
C TYR A 17 7.63 -8.53 -3.37
N TRP A 18 8.10 -9.74 -3.66
CA TRP A 18 9.43 -10.19 -3.22
C TRP A 18 10.56 -9.44 -3.92
N SER A 19 10.33 -9.02 -5.17
CA SER A 19 11.27 -8.15 -5.87
C SER A 19 11.35 -6.78 -5.19
N ALA A 20 10.22 -6.20 -4.79
CA ALA A 20 10.20 -4.94 -4.05
C ALA A 20 10.85 -5.05 -2.66
N VAL A 21 10.59 -6.13 -1.93
CA VAL A 21 11.23 -6.37 -0.61
C VAL A 21 12.75 -6.40 -0.71
N LYS A 22 13.32 -6.94 -1.79
CA LYS A 22 14.78 -6.98 -2.01
C LYS A 22 15.38 -5.58 -2.21
N VAL A 23 14.62 -4.64 -2.76
CA VAL A 23 15.11 -3.28 -3.08
C VAL A 23 14.86 -2.31 -1.92
N TRP A 24 13.70 -2.38 -1.29
CA TRP A 24 13.24 -1.38 -0.32
C TRP A 24 13.04 -1.91 1.10
N GLY A 25 13.27 -3.21 1.32
CA GLY A 25 13.00 -3.86 2.60
C GLY A 25 11.51 -4.24 2.76
N GLN A 26 11.17 -4.79 3.93
CA GLN A 26 9.79 -5.12 4.25
C GLN A 26 8.94 -3.85 4.42
N PRO A 27 7.71 -3.82 3.90
CA PRO A 27 6.81 -2.71 4.15
C PRO A 27 6.36 -2.69 5.61
N HIS A 28 6.03 -1.49 6.09
CA HIS A 28 5.33 -1.31 7.35
C HIS A 28 3.83 -1.51 7.18
N TYR A 29 3.30 -1.21 5.98
CA TYR A 29 1.89 -1.38 5.66
C TYR A 29 1.69 -1.84 4.22
N ILE A 30 0.68 -2.69 3.99
CA ILE A 30 0.31 -3.18 2.67
C ILE A 30 -1.14 -2.80 2.39
N HIS A 31 -1.34 -1.97 1.36
CA HIS A 31 -2.65 -1.63 0.84
C HIS A 31 -2.98 -2.54 -0.35
N ARG A 32 -4.14 -3.20 -0.33
CA ARG A 32 -4.58 -4.11 -1.43
C ARG A 32 -4.73 -3.40 -2.78
N GLY A 33 -4.85 -2.08 -2.78
CA GLY A 33 -4.77 -1.22 -3.96
C GLY A 33 -4.84 0.25 -3.57
N TRP A 34 -4.89 1.11 -4.58
CA TRP A 34 -5.00 2.56 -4.39
C TRP A 34 -6.46 2.97 -4.16
N ASP A 35 -6.81 3.29 -2.92
CA ASP A 35 -8.14 3.72 -2.49
C ASP A 35 -8.07 4.92 -1.54
N LYS A 36 -9.25 5.45 -1.16
CA LYS A 36 -9.37 6.63 -0.29
C LYS A 36 -8.79 6.41 1.11
N ARG A 37 -8.70 5.17 1.59
CA ARG A 37 -8.05 4.86 2.87
C ARG A 37 -6.54 4.95 2.72
N ALA A 38 -5.97 4.30 1.70
CA ALA A 38 -4.54 4.37 1.41
C ALA A 38 -4.06 5.81 1.29
N GLN A 39 -4.80 6.64 0.56
CA GLN A 39 -4.48 8.06 0.41
C GLN A 39 -4.47 8.85 1.74
N ARG A 40 -5.38 8.54 2.67
CA ARG A 40 -5.50 9.25 3.95
C ARG A 40 -4.46 8.82 4.98
N GLU A 41 -3.96 7.59 4.88
CA GLU A 41 -2.99 7.03 5.84
C GLU A 41 -1.54 7.38 5.50
N ILE A 42 -1.26 7.79 4.26
CA ILE A 42 0.07 8.22 3.80
C ILE A 42 0.29 9.68 4.18
N VAL A 43 1.49 9.99 4.69
CA VAL A 43 1.96 11.36 4.93
C VAL A 43 3.19 11.69 4.08
N ASP A 44 3.50 12.99 3.94
CA ASP A 44 4.54 13.50 3.02
C ASP A 44 5.95 12.90 3.22
N VAL A 45 6.23 12.35 4.40
CA VAL A 45 7.54 11.75 4.72
C VAL A 45 7.63 10.27 4.38
N ASP A 46 6.51 9.62 4.05
CA ASP A 46 6.47 8.17 3.84
C ASP A 46 7.04 7.76 2.48
N LEU A 47 7.56 6.53 2.43
CA LEU A 47 7.97 5.88 1.20
C LEU A 47 6.79 5.06 0.66
N VAL A 48 6.26 5.44 -0.50
CA VAL A 48 5.13 4.76 -1.13
C VAL A 48 5.59 4.06 -2.41
N ILE A 49 5.31 2.77 -2.52
CA ILE A 49 5.67 1.97 -3.68
C ILE A 49 4.42 1.35 -4.28
N PHE A 50 4.21 1.60 -5.57
CA PHE A 50 3.08 1.08 -6.32
C PHE A 50 3.51 -0.12 -7.15
N ALA A 51 2.80 -1.24 -7.01
CA ALA A 51 2.95 -2.38 -7.92
C ALA A 51 2.47 -2.04 -9.34
N LYS A 52 1.50 -1.12 -9.45
CA LYS A 52 0.95 -0.60 -10.70
C LYS A 52 0.42 0.81 -10.47
N GLY A 53 0.55 1.66 -11.48
CA GLY A 53 0.04 3.03 -11.42
C GLY A 53 0.91 3.93 -10.57
N THR A 54 0.37 5.08 -10.18
CA THR A 54 1.06 6.11 -9.38
C THR A 54 0.09 6.81 -8.42
N ASP A 55 0.63 7.68 -7.57
CA ASP A 55 -0.12 8.60 -6.70
C ASP A 55 -1.02 9.58 -7.45
N ARG A 56 -0.77 9.77 -8.75
CA ARG A 56 -1.57 10.66 -9.64
C ARG A 56 -2.84 10.00 -10.17
N ASP A 57 -2.98 8.68 -10.03
CA ASP A 57 -4.19 7.99 -10.45
C ASP A 57 -5.33 8.31 -9.47
N GLU A 58 -6.57 8.34 -9.95
CA GLU A 58 -7.72 8.53 -9.07
C GLU A 58 -7.85 7.33 -8.10
N PRO A 59 -7.87 7.57 -6.76
CA PRO A 59 -8.10 6.50 -5.81
C PRO A 59 -9.49 5.90 -6.02
N ARG A 60 -9.61 4.59 -5.85
CA ARG A 60 -10.92 3.93 -5.89
C ARG A 60 -11.87 4.52 -4.86
N ASP A 61 -13.14 4.67 -5.28
CA ASP A 61 -14.20 5.20 -4.42
C ASP A 61 -14.55 4.29 -3.25
N PHE A 62 -14.37 2.99 -3.42
CA PHE A 62 -14.61 1.97 -2.42
C PHE A 62 -13.29 1.40 -1.92
N ASN A 63 -13.16 1.32 -0.59
CA ASN A 63 -12.01 0.72 0.06
C ASN A 63 -12.00 -0.79 -0.18
N TYR A 64 -10.82 -1.39 -0.15
CA TYR A 64 -10.71 -2.84 -0.12
C TYR A 64 -11.16 -3.44 1.22
N ASP A 65 -11.77 -4.63 1.15
CA ASP A 65 -12.04 -5.43 2.33
C ASP A 65 -10.74 -5.83 3.02
N ASP A 66 -10.68 -5.67 4.34
CA ASP A 66 -9.55 -6.08 5.18
C ASP A 66 -9.36 -7.62 5.14
N LEU A 67 -10.47 -8.36 5.25
CA LEU A 67 -10.54 -9.82 5.24
C LEU A 67 -11.74 -10.29 4.42
N LYS A 68 -11.59 -11.42 3.73
CA LYS A 68 -12.74 -12.21 3.26
C LYS A 68 -12.88 -13.37 4.22
N GLU A 69 -13.93 -13.35 5.03
CA GLU A 69 -14.30 -14.51 5.84
C GLU A 69 -15.13 -15.44 4.95
N ASP A 70 -14.54 -16.56 4.53
CA ASP A 70 -15.31 -17.63 3.93
C ASP A 70 -16.09 -18.31 5.06
N TYR A 71 -17.37 -17.93 5.22
CA TYR A 71 -18.30 -18.70 6.04
C TYR A 71 -18.69 -19.98 5.27
N PRO A 72 -18.65 -21.16 5.93
CA PRO A 72 -19.11 -22.41 5.33
C PRO A 72 -20.63 -22.42 5.07
#